data_AF-A0A8J4WU26-F1
#
_entry.id   AF-A0A8J4WU26-F1
#
_cell.length_a   1.000
_cell.length_b   1.000
_cell.length_c   1.000
_cell.angle_alpha   90.00
_cell.angle_beta   90.00
_cell.angle_gamma   90.00
#
_symmetry.space_group_name_H-M   'P 1'
#
loop_
_entity.id
_entity.type
_entity.pdbx_description
1 polymer ?
#
loop_
_entity_poly.entity_id
_entity_poly.type
_entity_poly.pdbx_seq_one_letter_code
_entity_poly.pdbx_strand_id
1 'polypeptide(L)'
;MATRSRKKLVPPEVQCIVTVLDECVRKIDVISDLPRELVHPGSVPEELGDTAVLSLRDHLRLAREHRSLQDTDAGKDESMASAVQDSLRDFLRHLRPHIEVEPVKTALQGAGPIIEEDQKAVQALWAGLQEFKDVLTERLLVSSREERERRRLGENVRERQRHNVKLLDRVEQEVRAATKHRDDVIGKKDEAIRRMKVSLHQVEREWEEFVQSMQKKAEQQHQSDLRNSEVKQLRLQEEANQLRAQLENLAAQNRERRTTLRTRNSKLETEIENWIQKYDTEMGGKQ
;
A
#
# COMPACT_ATOMS: atom_id res chain seq x y z
N MET A 1 -17.88 4.54 32.13
CA MET A 1 -18.30 3.15 32.40
C MET A 1 -19.76 3.16 32.80
N ALA A 2 -20.58 2.41 32.08
CA ALA A 2 -22.04 2.44 32.25
C ALA A 2 -22.43 1.99 33.66
N THR A 3 -23.20 2.82 34.36
CA THR A 3 -23.90 2.48 35.60
C THR A 3 -24.85 1.32 35.30
N ARG A 4 -24.38 0.10 35.57
CA ARG A 4 -25.14 -1.14 35.44
C ARG A 4 -26.32 -1.05 36.41
N SER A 5 -27.55 -0.91 35.89
CA SER A 5 -28.73 -0.84 36.73
C SER A 5 -28.73 -2.07 37.65
N ARG A 6 -28.70 -1.87 38.97
CA ARG A 6 -28.74 -2.96 39.96
C ARG A 6 -30.06 -3.74 39.76
N LYS A 7 -30.01 -4.83 38.98
CA LYS A 7 -31.06 -5.84 39.01
C LYS A 7 -31.11 -6.35 40.44
N LYS A 8 -32.26 -6.21 41.11
CA LYS A 8 -32.42 -6.70 42.49
C LYS A 8 -32.11 -8.21 42.48
N LEU A 9 -31.30 -8.68 43.42
CA LEU A 9 -31.09 -10.10 43.67
C LEU A 9 -32.46 -10.65 44.11
N VAL A 10 -33.16 -11.38 43.23
CA VAL A 10 -34.56 -11.81 43.46
C VAL A 10 -34.68 -13.04 44.38
N PRO A 11 -33.74 -14.02 44.38
CA PRO A 11 -33.84 -15.16 45.30
C PRO A 11 -33.22 -14.85 46.68
N PRO A 12 -33.88 -15.23 47.79
CA PRO A 12 -33.33 -15.08 49.14
C PRO A 12 -32.00 -15.85 49.33
N GLU A 13 -31.79 -16.94 48.59
CA GLU A 13 -30.57 -17.74 48.62
C GLU A 13 -29.38 -16.96 48.04
N VAL A 14 -29.60 -16.22 46.95
CA VAL A 14 -28.58 -15.38 46.31
C VAL A 14 -28.21 -14.21 47.23
N GLN A 15 -29.21 -13.61 47.89
CA GLN A 15 -28.97 -12.58 48.87
C GLN A 15 -28.16 -13.14 50.05
N CYS A 16 -28.52 -14.31 50.58
CA CYS A 16 -27.77 -14.98 51.65
C CYS A 16 -26.29 -15.20 51.26
N ILE A 17 -26.03 -15.76 50.08
CA ILE A 17 -24.66 -16.00 49.58
C ILE A 17 -23.85 -14.70 49.51
N VAL A 18 -24.41 -13.64 48.94
CA VAL A 18 -23.72 -12.33 48.85
C VAL A 18 -23.50 -11.73 50.25
N THR A 19 -24.46 -11.87 51.15
CA THR A 19 -24.36 -11.34 52.53
C THR A 19 -23.27 -12.06 53.33
N VAL A 20 -23.14 -13.37 53.17
CA VAL A 20 -22.05 -14.16 53.80
C VAL A 20 -20.70 -13.74 53.25
N LEU A 21 -20.58 -13.53 51.93
CA LEU A 21 -19.34 -13.05 51.32
C LEU A 21 -18.98 -11.64 51.79
N ASP A 22 -19.96 -10.75 51.93
CA ASP A 22 -19.78 -9.42 52.51
C ASP A 22 -19.26 -9.50 53.95
N GLU A 23 -19.81 -10.39 54.76
CA GLU A 23 -19.34 -10.61 56.14
C GLU A 23 -17.92 -11.18 56.17
N CYS A 24 -17.58 -12.09 55.25
CA CYS A 24 -16.23 -12.65 55.13
C CYS A 24 -15.20 -11.58 54.71
N VAL A 25 -15.52 -10.74 53.72
CA VAL A 25 -14.65 -9.63 53.29
C VAL A 25 -14.39 -8.66 54.46
N ARG A 26 -15.43 -8.32 55.24
CA ARG A 26 -15.29 -7.45 56.42
C ARG A 26 -14.41 -8.05 57.51
N LYS A 27 -14.58 -9.35 57.82
CA LYS A 27 -13.74 -10.02 58.84
C LYS A 27 -12.28 -10.07 58.43
N ILE A 28 -11.98 -10.31 57.15
CA ILE A 28 -10.61 -10.36 56.65
C ILE A 28 -9.98 -8.95 56.64
N ASP A 29 -10.76 -7.91 56.32
CA ASP A 29 -10.30 -6.51 56.41
C ASP A 29 -9.83 -6.19 57.85
N VAL A 30 -10.62 -6.56 58.86
CA VAL A 30 -10.27 -6.33 60.28
C VAL A 30 -9.06 -7.16 60.73
N ILE A 31 -8.94 -8.40 60.26
CA ILE A 31 -7.76 -9.25 60.54
C ILE A 31 -6.50 -8.64 59.93
N SER A 32 -6.62 -7.92 58.81
CA SER A 32 -5.48 -7.25 58.15
C SER A 32 -4.88 -6.12 58.98
N ASP A 33 -5.65 -5.59 59.93
CA ASP A 33 -5.27 -4.49 60.82
C ASP A 33 -4.89 -4.96 62.23
N LEU A 34 -4.90 -6.28 62.50
CA LEU A 34 -4.61 -6.83 63.83
C LEU A 34 -3.12 -6.69 64.16
N PRO A 35 -2.75 -6.01 65.28
CA PRO A 35 -1.35 -5.87 65.66
C PRO A 35 -0.78 -7.19 66.17
N ARG A 36 0.53 -7.42 66.01
CA ARG A 36 1.17 -8.63 66.55
C ARG A 36 1.34 -8.59 68.06
N GLU A 37 1.50 -7.39 68.63
CA GLU A 37 1.65 -7.16 70.07
C GLU A 37 0.99 -5.84 70.46
N LEU A 38 0.36 -5.78 71.64
CA LEU A 38 -0.19 -4.52 72.17
C LEU A 38 0.93 -3.74 72.88
N VAL A 39 1.54 -2.81 72.17
CA VAL A 39 2.57 -1.90 72.72
C VAL A 39 1.92 -0.68 73.35
N HIS A 40 0.77 -0.23 72.82
CA HIS A 40 0.04 0.94 73.29
C HIS A 40 -1.42 0.58 73.62
N PRO A 41 -1.69 -0.07 74.77
CA PRO A 41 -3.03 -0.52 75.13
C PRO A 41 -4.01 0.63 75.40
N GLY A 42 -3.53 1.85 75.66
CA GLY A 42 -4.35 3.06 75.82
C GLY A 42 -4.78 3.73 74.51
N SER A 43 -4.31 3.24 73.36
CA SER A 43 -4.72 3.72 72.04
C SER A 43 -5.99 3.03 71.52
N VAL A 44 -6.50 2.04 72.26
CA VAL A 44 -7.72 1.32 71.90
C VAL A 44 -8.95 2.11 72.40
N PRO A 45 -9.90 2.46 71.53
CA PRO A 45 -11.06 3.26 71.86
C PRO A 45 -11.86 2.63 72.98
N GLU A 46 -12.39 3.47 73.89
CA GLU A 46 -13.39 3.09 74.89
C GLU A 46 -14.62 2.42 74.23
N GLU A 47 -14.86 2.73 72.94
CA GLU A 47 -15.90 2.17 72.08
C GLU A 47 -15.74 0.68 71.75
N LEU A 48 -14.53 0.11 71.86
CA LEU A 48 -14.31 -1.32 71.66
C LEU A 48 -14.86 -2.15 72.84
N GLY A 49 -15.02 -1.51 74.01
CA GLY A 49 -15.45 -2.13 75.26
C GLY A 49 -14.35 -2.98 75.91
N ASP A 50 -14.30 -2.95 77.24
CA ASP A 50 -13.29 -3.67 78.04
C ASP A 50 -13.24 -5.17 77.71
N THR A 51 -14.37 -5.78 77.37
CA THR A 51 -14.47 -7.21 77.02
C THR A 51 -13.74 -7.53 75.71
N ALA A 52 -13.83 -6.68 74.68
CA ALA A 52 -13.14 -6.92 73.42
C ALA A 52 -11.63 -6.72 73.58
N VAL A 53 -11.20 -5.71 74.35
CA VAL A 53 -9.79 -5.45 74.66
C VAL A 53 -9.17 -6.62 75.44
N LEU A 54 -9.89 -7.17 76.43
CA LEU A 54 -9.45 -8.35 77.17
C LEU A 54 -9.33 -9.57 76.25
N SER A 55 -10.34 -9.84 75.41
CA SER A 55 -10.29 -10.97 74.47
C SER A 55 -9.15 -10.83 73.43
N LEU A 56 -8.83 -9.62 73.00
CA LEU A 56 -7.68 -9.33 72.12
C LEU A 56 -6.36 -9.61 72.83
N ARG A 57 -6.23 -9.17 74.09
CA ARG A 57 -5.03 -9.39 74.89
C ARG A 57 -4.79 -10.89 75.14
N ASP A 58 -5.86 -11.62 75.43
CA ASP A 58 -5.81 -13.07 75.61
C ASP A 58 -5.46 -13.79 74.30
N HIS A 59 -6.05 -13.37 73.17
CA HIS A 59 -5.71 -13.89 71.85
C HIS A 59 -4.24 -13.67 71.50
N LEU A 60 -3.71 -12.45 71.69
CA LEU A 60 -2.32 -12.13 71.38
C LEU A 60 -1.34 -12.85 72.30
N ARG A 61 -1.71 -13.08 73.56
CA ARG A 61 -0.94 -13.91 74.48
C ARG A 61 -0.87 -15.35 73.97
N LEU A 62 -2.01 -15.97 73.67
CA LEU A 62 -2.08 -17.34 73.15
C LEU A 62 -1.36 -17.49 71.79
N ALA A 63 -1.48 -16.50 70.92
CA ALA A 63 -0.80 -16.47 69.62
C ALA A 63 0.72 -16.37 69.78
N ARG A 64 1.21 -15.62 70.77
CA ARG A 64 2.65 -15.54 71.09
C ARG A 64 3.16 -16.87 71.67
N GLU A 65 2.43 -17.46 72.61
CA GLU A 65 2.75 -18.76 73.20
C GLU A 65 2.78 -19.85 72.11
N HIS A 66 1.78 -19.91 71.23
CA HIS A 66 1.74 -20.84 70.10
C HIS A 66 2.89 -20.64 69.10
N ARG A 67 3.27 -19.39 68.79
CA ARG A 67 4.40 -19.11 67.90
C ARG A 67 5.73 -19.57 68.50
N SER A 68 5.94 -19.32 69.80
CA SER A 68 7.14 -19.76 70.50
C SER A 68 7.30 -21.28 70.53
N LEU A 69 6.17 -22.01 70.55
CA LEU A 69 6.14 -23.47 70.47
C LEU A 69 6.34 -24.00 69.05
N GLN A 70 6.01 -23.22 68.01
CA GLN A 70 6.29 -23.60 66.62
C GLN A 70 7.79 -23.47 66.26
N ASP A 71 8.50 -22.54 66.88
CA ASP A 71 9.93 -22.31 66.62
C ASP A 71 10.83 -23.37 67.32
N THR A 72 10.32 -24.01 68.37
CA THR A 72 10.92 -25.20 68.98
C THR A 72 10.28 -26.44 68.38
N ASP A 73 11.02 -27.31 67.69
CA ASP A 73 10.55 -28.45 66.87
C ASP A 73 9.70 -29.54 67.61
N ALA A 74 9.13 -29.24 68.77
CA ALA A 74 8.17 -30.02 69.52
C ALA A 74 6.74 -29.77 69.01
N GLY A 75 6.36 -30.47 67.93
CA GLY A 75 4.99 -30.91 67.64
C GLY A 75 3.88 -29.86 67.55
N LYS A 76 3.11 -29.88 66.44
CA LYS A 76 1.85 -29.14 66.30
C LYS A 76 0.87 -29.55 67.41
N ASP A 77 0.82 -28.81 68.50
CA ASP A 77 -0.19 -29.00 69.53
C ASP A 77 -1.53 -28.49 68.98
N GLU A 78 -2.30 -29.39 68.36
CA GLU A 78 -3.62 -29.10 67.77
C GLU A 78 -4.56 -28.46 68.79
N SER A 79 -4.37 -28.75 70.09
CA SER A 79 -5.10 -28.13 71.20
C SER A 79 -4.83 -26.63 71.29
N MET A 80 -3.55 -26.22 71.20
CA MET A 80 -3.14 -24.81 71.23
C MET A 80 -3.55 -24.07 69.95
N ALA A 81 -3.46 -24.72 68.79
CA ALA A 81 -3.95 -24.16 67.54
C ALA A 81 -5.47 -23.91 67.59
N SER A 82 -6.24 -24.83 68.17
CA SER A 82 -7.68 -24.65 68.40
C SER A 82 -7.95 -23.50 69.37
N ALA A 83 -7.20 -23.39 70.47
CA ALA A 83 -7.36 -22.31 71.44
C ALA A 83 -7.06 -20.91 70.84
N VAL A 84 -6.06 -20.81 69.96
CA VAL A 84 -5.78 -19.57 69.21
C VAL A 84 -6.91 -19.24 68.23
N GLN A 85 -7.49 -20.24 67.57
CA GLN A 85 -8.63 -20.04 66.68
C GLN A 85 -9.90 -19.64 67.43
N ASP A 86 -10.17 -20.26 68.59
CA ASP A 86 -11.34 -19.97 69.40
C ASP A 86 -11.22 -18.59 70.05
N SER A 87 -10.04 -18.20 70.55
CA SER A 87 -9.80 -16.84 71.05
C SER A 87 -9.93 -15.77 69.96
N LEU A 88 -9.47 -16.04 68.73
CA LEU A 88 -9.70 -15.13 67.59
C LEU A 88 -11.18 -15.03 67.26
N ARG A 89 -11.91 -16.15 67.29
CA ARG A 89 -13.35 -16.18 67.04
C ARG A 89 -14.11 -15.42 68.10
N ASP A 90 -13.73 -15.55 69.36
CA ASP A 90 -14.33 -14.83 70.47
C ASP A 90 -14.05 -13.35 70.36
N PHE A 91 -12.82 -12.93 70.04
CA PHE A 91 -12.53 -11.53 69.75
C PHE A 91 -13.39 -10.98 68.60
N LEU A 92 -13.46 -11.69 67.46
CA LEU A 92 -14.29 -11.28 66.32
C LEU A 92 -15.79 -11.26 66.64
N ARG A 93 -16.27 -12.08 67.59
CA ARG A 93 -17.66 -12.03 68.09
C ARG A 93 -17.92 -10.77 68.90
N HIS A 94 -16.99 -10.38 69.78
CA HIS A 94 -17.08 -9.14 70.55
C HIS A 94 -16.94 -7.90 69.67
N LEU A 95 -16.17 -7.98 68.56
CA LEU A 95 -16.05 -6.91 67.58
C LEU A 95 -17.21 -6.78 66.60
N ARG A 96 -18.00 -7.85 66.40
CA ARG A 96 -19.10 -7.87 65.42
C ARG A 96 -20.06 -6.66 65.51
N PRO A 97 -20.45 -6.14 66.69
CA PRO A 97 -21.35 -4.98 66.79
C PRO A 97 -20.69 -3.64 66.40
N HIS A 98 -19.35 -3.57 66.43
CA HIS A 98 -18.57 -2.33 66.27
C HIS A 98 -17.66 -2.35 65.04
N ILE A 99 -17.76 -3.39 64.21
CA ILE A 99 -16.85 -3.66 63.09
C ILE A 99 -16.91 -2.61 61.97
N GLU A 100 -17.99 -1.82 61.91
CA GLU A 100 -18.23 -0.80 60.88
C GLU A 100 -17.77 0.61 61.32
N VAL A 101 -17.21 0.73 62.53
CA VAL A 101 -16.80 2.01 63.12
C VAL A 101 -15.33 2.25 62.76
N GLU A 102 -15.06 3.19 61.84
CA GLU A 102 -13.70 3.64 61.44
C GLU A 102 -12.71 3.84 62.60
N PRO A 103 -13.11 4.39 63.78
CA PRO A 103 -12.28 4.44 64.97
C PRO A 103 -11.59 3.12 65.36
N VAL A 104 -12.26 1.98 65.17
CA VAL A 104 -11.76 0.64 65.52
C VAL A 104 -10.60 0.24 64.61
N LYS A 105 -10.69 0.55 63.31
CA LYS A 105 -9.64 0.24 62.34
C LYS A 105 -8.36 1.03 62.63
N THR A 106 -8.51 2.34 62.82
CA THR A 106 -7.39 3.23 63.17
C THR A 106 -6.75 2.88 64.50
N ALA A 107 -7.53 2.35 65.43
CA ALA A 107 -7.07 1.93 66.74
C ALA A 107 -6.25 0.64 66.71
N LEU A 108 -6.69 -0.36 65.95
CA LEU A 108 -5.98 -1.63 65.81
C LEU A 108 -4.63 -1.42 65.11
N GLN A 109 -4.59 -0.56 64.09
CA GLN A 109 -3.35 -0.13 63.42
C GLN A 109 -2.40 0.64 64.36
N GLY A 110 -2.94 1.42 65.31
CA GLY A 110 -2.18 2.22 66.26
C GLY A 110 -1.78 1.51 67.57
N ALA A 111 -2.30 0.30 67.82
CA ALA A 111 -2.10 -0.42 69.08
C ALA A 111 -0.76 -1.20 69.14
N GLY A 112 -0.11 -1.42 67.99
CA GLY A 112 1.23 -2.02 67.93
C GLY A 112 1.70 -2.41 66.52
N PRO A 113 2.89 -3.00 66.39
CA PRO A 113 3.49 -3.29 65.09
C PRO A 113 2.78 -4.44 64.35
N ILE A 114 2.48 -4.20 63.08
CA ILE A 114 2.01 -5.21 62.12
C ILE A 114 3.22 -5.62 61.28
N ILE A 115 3.38 -6.92 61.00
CA ILE A 115 4.45 -7.36 60.10
C ILE A 115 3.98 -7.35 58.66
N GLU A 116 4.77 -6.69 57.83
CA GLU A 116 4.46 -6.44 56.42
C GLU A 116 4.20 -7.72 55.63
N GLU A 117 4.86 -8.84 55.96
CA GLU A 117 4.67 -10.12 55.27
C GLU A 117 3.29 -10.74 55.54
N ASP A 118 2.83 -10.73 56.80
CA ASP A 118 1.49 -11.21 57.16
C ASP A 118 0.43 -10.28 56.56
N GLN A 119 0.67 -8.97 56.60
CA GLN A 119 -0.24 -7.98 56.05
C GLN A 119 -0.41 -8.16 54.53
N LYS A 120 0.69 -8.39 53.79
CA LYS A 120 0.63 -8.66 52.34
C LYS A 120 -0.14 -9.94 52.03
N ALA A 121 0.05 -11.00 52.81
CA ALA A 121 -0.69 -12.26 52.65
C ALA A 121 -2.20 -12.08 52.88
N VAL A 122 -2.58 -11.36 53.94
CA VAL A 122 -3.99 -11.07 54.25
C VAL A 122 -4.62 -10.12 53.22
N GLN A 123 -3.88 -9.12 52.74
CA GLN A 123 -4.34 -8.21 51.68
C GLN A 123 -4.54 -8.93 50.33
N ALA A 124 -3.65 -9.86 49.97
CA ALA A 124 -3.81 -10.67 48.76
C ALA A 124 -5.07 -11.56 48.85
N LEU A 125 -5.34 -12.15 50.02
CA LEU A 125 -6.55 -12.91 50.29
C LEU A 125 -7.81 -12.04 50.21
N TRP A 126 -7.75 -10.82 50.79
CA TRP A 126 -8.84 -9.85 50.72
C TRP A 126 -9.16 -9.45 49.28
N ALA A 127 -8.14 -9.12 48.48
CA ALA A 127 -8.29 -8.77 47.07
C ALA A 127 -8.91 -9.91 46.26
N GLY A 128 -8.41 -11.14 46.44
CA GLY A 128 -8.96 -12.33 45.78
C GLY A 128 -10.42 -12.61 46.18
N LEU A 129 -10.77 -12.40 47.45
CA LEU A 129 -12.16 -12.56 47.92
C LEU A 129 -13.09 -11.47 47.34
N GLN A 130 -12.58 -10.25 47.18
CA GLN A 130 -13.31 -9.16 46.55
C GLN A 130 -13.57 -9.43 45.05
N GLU A 131 -12.55 -9.88 44.31
CA GLU A 131 -12.71 -10.30 42.91
C GLU A 131 -13.69 -11.48 42.78
N PHE A 132 -13.60 -12.45 43.69
CA PHE A 132 -14.51 -13.59 43.72
C PHE A 132 -15.96 -13.15 43.96
N LYS A 133 -16.18 -12.23 44.91
CA LYS A 133 -17.49 -11.63 45.17
C LYS A 133 -18.03 -10.92 43.94
N ASP A 134 -17.21 -10.15 43.23
CA ASP A 134 -17.63 -9.47 42.00
C ASP A 134 -18.06 -10.47 40.93
N VAL A 135 -17.22 -11.48 40.65
CA VAL A 135 -17.53 -12.55 39.67
C VAL A 135 -18.79 -13.32 40.04
N LEU A 136 -18.97 -13.68 41.31
CA LEU A 136 -20.16 -14.38 41.77
C LEU A 136 -21.41 -13.50 41.65
N THR A 137 -21.31 -12.24 42.02
CA THR A 137 -22.42 -11.29 41.88
C THR A 137 -22.82 -11.15 40.41
N GLU A 138 -21.84 -11.07 39.50
CA GLU A 138 -22.12 -11.08 38.06
C GLU A 138 -22.82 -12.35 37.61
N ARG A 139 -22.38 -13.53 38.05
CA ARG A 139 -22.99 -14.80 37.64
C ARG A 139 -24.38 -15.01 38.22
N LEU A 140 -24.59 -14.65 39.49
CA LEU A 140 -25.88 -14.79 40.17
C LEU A 140 -26.92 -13.77 39.68
N LEU A 141 -26.48 -12.65 39.09
CA LEU A 141 -27.33 -11.67 38.43
C LEU A 141 -27.69 -12.00 36.97
N VAL A 142 -27.06 -13.03 36.39
CA VAL A 142 -27.36 -13.48 35.02
C VAL A 142 -28.41 -14.58 35.08
N SER A 143 -29.57 -14.35 34.46
CA SER A 143 -30.60 -15.37 34.37
C SER A 143 -30.21 -16.47 33.38
N SER A 144 -30.66 -17.70 33.62
CA SER A 144 -30.44 -18.83 32.68
C SER A 144 -30.94 -18.52 31.25
N ARG A 145 -31.98 -17.68 31.13
CA ARG A 145 -32.46 -17.18 29.84
C ARG A 145 -31.44 -16.26 29.16
N GLU A 146 -30.91 -15.27 29.89
CA GLU A 146 -29.89 -14.35 29.38
C GLU A 146 -28.61 -15.10 28.94
N GLU A 147 -28.20 -16.15 29.65
CA GLU A 147 -27.06 -16.97 29.21
C GLU A 147 -27.33 -17.68 27.88
N ARG A 148 -28.52 -18.28 27.71
CA ARG A 148 -28.88 -18.97 26.47
C ARG A 148 -28.98 -17.99 25.30
N GLU A 149 -29.53 -16.81 25.53
CA GLU A 149 -29.60 -15.75 24.52
C GLU A 149 -28.18 -15.29 24.11
N ARG A 150 -27.27 -15.08 25.07
CA ARG A 150 -25.86 -14.76 24.76
C ARG A 150 -25.18 -15.87 23.94
N ARG A 151 -25.39 -17.15 24.28
CA ARG A 151 -24.84 -18.28 23.51
C ARG A 151 -25.36 -18.29 22.07
N ARG A 152 -26.68 -18.17 21.89
CA ARG A 152 -27.32 -18.11 20.57
C ARG A 152 -26.80 -16.95 19.73
N LEU A 153 -26.67 -15.76 20.31
CA LEU A 153 -26.10 -14.60 19.63
C LEU A 153 -24.64 -14.85 19.23
N GLY A 154 -23.84 -15.45 20.12
CA GLY A 154 -22.46 -15.82 19.82
C GLY A 154 -22.36 -16.82 18.66
N GLU A 155 -23.23 -17.84 18.62
CA GLU A 155 -23.30 -18.80 17.52
C GLU A 155 -23.69 -18.12 16.21
N ASN A 156 -24.73 -17.28 16.21
CA ASN A 156 -25.16 -16.52 15.03
C ASN A 156 -24.02 -15.64 14.47
N VAL A 157 -23.27 -14.96 15.33
CA VAL A 157 -22.12 -14.15 14.92
C VAL A 157 -21.02 -15.01 14.31
N ARG A 158 -20.72 -16.18 14.91
CA ARG A 158 -19.72 -17.12 14.37
C ARG A 158 -20.13 -17.67 13.01
N GLU A 159 -21.41 -17.99 12.82
CA GLU A 159 -21.94 -18.45 11.53
C GLU A 159 -21.84 -17.38 10.45
N ARG A 160 -22.26 -16.15 10.75
CA ARG A 160 -22.10 -15.01 9.86
C ARG A 160 -20.64 -14.76 9.53
N GLN A 161 -19.75 -14.84 10.52
CA GLN A 161 -18.32 -14.68 10.28
C GLN A 161 -17.77 -15.76 9.35
N ARG A 162 -18.15 -17.03 9.56
CA ARG A 162 -17.77 -18.13 8.66
C ARG A 162 -18.28 -17.92 7.24
N HIS A 163 -19.51 -17.44 7.07
CA HIS A 163 -20.07 -17.13 5.76
C HIS A 163 -19.34 -15.96 5.09
N ASN A 164 -19.11 -14.88 5.83
CA ASN A 164 -18.41 -13.70 5.34
C ASN A 164 -16.98 -14.01 4.90
N VAL A 165 -16.24 -14.85 5.65
CA VAL A 165 -14.91 -15.31 5.25
C VAL A 165 -14.95 -16.04 3.91
N LYS A 166 -15.91 -16.97 3.72
CA LYS A 166 -16.06 -17.67 2.43
C LYS A 166 -16.40 -16.72 1.28
N LEU A 167 -17.23 -15.71 1.53
CA LEU A 167 -17.55 -14.69 0.53
C LEU A 167 -16.33 -13.83 0.19
N LEU A 168 -15.56 -13.42 1.21
CA LEU A 168 -14.31 -12.67 1.02
C LEU A 168 -13.32 -13.50 0.19
N ASP A 169 -13.09 -14.77 0.55
CA ASP A 169 -12.18 -15.65 -0.19
C ASP A 169 -12.61 -15.78 -1.66
N ARG A 170 -13.91 -15.92 -1.93
CA ARG A 170 -14.45 -15.99 -3.28
C ARG A 170 -14.22 -14.69 -4.06
N VAL A 171 -14.55 -13.55 -3.46
CA VAL A 171 -14.37 -12.24 -4.12
C VAL A 171 -12.89 -11.96 -4.35
N GLU A 172 -12.00 -12.29 -3.41
CA GLU A 172 -10.56 -12.17 -3.59
C GLU A 172 -10.06 -13.04 -4.75
N GLN A 173 -10.56 -14.26 -4.90
CA GLN A 173 -10.22 -15.13 -6.02
C GLN A 173 -10.72 -14.54 -7.36
N GLU A 174 -11.94 -14.04 -7.41
CA GLU A 174 -12.50 -13.38 -8.60
C GLU A 174 -11.69 -12.14 -8.99
N VAL A 175 -11.28 -11.32 -8.01
CA VAL A 175 -10.42 -10.14 -8.24
C VAL A 175 -9.03 -10.55 -8.74
N ARG A 176 -8.40 -11.57 -8.13
CA ARG A 176 -7.11 -12.09 -8.58
C ARG A 176 -7.18 -12.63 -10.01
N ALA A 177 -8.23 -13.39 -10.34
CA ALA A 177 -8.45 -13.92 -11.67
C ALA A 177 -8.68 -12.81 -12.71
N ALA A 178 -9.51 -11.81 -12.39
CA ALA A 178 -9.77 -10.67 -13.26
C ALA A 178 -8.50 -9.82 -13.48
N THR A 179 -7.70 -9.60 -12.44
CA THR A 179 -6.43 -8.87 -12.53
C THR A 179 -5.45 -9.60 -13.43
N LYS A 180 -5.26 -10.91 -13.22
CA LYS A 180 -4.40 -11.74 -14.06
C LYS A 180 -4.85 -11.72 -15.53
N HIS A 181 -6.15 -11.89 -15.78
CA HIS A 181 -6.69 -11.84 -17.13
C HIS A 181 -6.44 -10.48 -17.80
N ARG A 182 -6.66 -9.38 -17.07
CA ARG A 182 -6.37 -8.02 -17.56
C ARG A 182 -4.89 -7.89 -17.92
N ASP A 183 -3.99 -8.32 -17.05
CA ASP A 183 -2.56 -8.20 -17.26
C ASP A 183 -2.08 -9.06 -18.45
N ASP A 184 -2.66 -10.26 -18.64
CA ASP A 184 -2.42 -11.11 -19.83
C ASP A 184 -2.87 -10.42 -21.13
N VAL A 185 -4.04 -9.75 -21.12
CA VAL A 185 -4.54 -9.00 -22.28
C VAL A 185 -3.68 -7.79 -22.57
N ILE A 186 -3.25 -7.06 -21.54
CA ILE A 186 -2.32 -5.94 -21.67
C ILE A 186 -1.00 -6.42 -22.29
N GLY A 187 -0.42 -7.49 -21.75
CA GLY A 187 0.82 -8.08 -22.28
C GLY A 187 0.72 -8.49 -23.75
N LYS A 188 -0.40 -9.09 -24.17
CA LYS A 188 -0.65 -9.42 -25.59
C LYS A 188 -0.73 -8.17 -26.47
N LYS A 189 -1.38 -7.11 -25.99
CA LYS A 189 -1.50 -5.83 -26.73
C LYS A 189 -0.15 -5.11 -26.82
N ASP A 190 0.62 -5.06 -25.74
CA ASP A 190 1.95 -4.45 -25.72
C ASP A 190 2.92 -5.15 -26.68
N GLU A 191 2.85 -6.48 -26.72
CA GLU A 191 3.58 -7.30 -27.67
C GLU A 191 3.18 -7.00 -29.13
N ALA A 192 1.88 -6.89 -29.41
CA ALA A 192 1.39 -6.51 -30.74
C ALA A 192 1.86 -5.10 -31.14
N ILE A 193 1.78 -4.14 -30.22
CA ILE A 193 2.26 -2.76 -30.42
C ILE A 193 3.75 -2.76 -30.74
N ARG A 194 4.56 -3.51 -29.99
CA ARG A 194 6.01 -3.61 -30.24
C ARG A 194 6.31 -4.21 -31.61
N ARG A 195 5.63 -5.30 -32.00
CA ARG A 195 5.81 -5.87 -33.36
C ARG A 195 5.43 -4.87 -34.45
N MET A 196 4.30 -4.18 -34.30
CA MET A 196 3.86 -3.16 -35.27
C MET A 196 4.86 -2.01 -35.34
N LYS A 197 5.39 -1.53 -34.20
CA LYS A 197 6.45 -0.50 -34.18
C LYS A 197 7.68 -0.96 -34.96
N VAL A 198 8.18 -2.17 -34.71
CA VAL A 198 9.35 -2.72 -35.42
C VAL A 198 9.07 -2.83 -36.93
N SER A 199 7.91 -3.38 -37.31
CA SER A 199 7.52 -3.49 -38.72
C SER A 199 7.42 -2.13 -39.40
N LEU A 200 6.88 -1.12 -38.71
CA LEU A 200 6.73 0.22 -39.25
C LEU A 200 8.10 0.87 -39.48
N HIS A 201 9.02 0.78 -38.52
CA HIS A 201 10.40 1.27 -38.68
C HIS A 201 11.14 0.55 -39.82
N GLN A 202 10.90 -0.74 -40.00
CA GLN A 202 11.51 -1.50 -41.09
C GLN A 202 10.99 -1.03 -42.45
N VAL A 203 9.68 -0.85 -42.57
CA VAL A 203 9.05 -0.33 -43.80
C VAL A 203 9.52 1.09 -44.10
N GLU A 204 9.60 1.97 -43.11
CA GLU A 204 10.14 3.34 -43.28
C GLU A 204 11.58 3.31 -43.82
N ARG A 205 12.44 2.48 -43.23
CA ARG A 205 13.83 2.33 -43.70
C ARG A 205 13.90 1.80 -45.13
N GLU A 206 13.12 0.77 -45.45
CA GLU A 206 13.07 0.21 -46.80
C GLU A 206 12.59 1.23 -47.83
N TRP A 207 11.59 2.06 -47.49
CA TRP A 207 11.13 3.14 -48.36
C TRP A 207 12.16 4.23 -48.53
N GLU A 208 12.86 4.65 -47.47
CA GLU A 208 13.95 5.63 -47.57
C GLU A 208 15.07 5.13 -48.49
N GLU A 209 15.51 3.88 -48.31
CA GLU A 209 16.53 3.25 -49.16
C GLU A 209 16.05 3.14 -50.63
N PHE A 210 14.79 2.78 -50.84
CA PHE A 210 14.19 2.69 -52.17
C PHE A 210 14.15 4.05 -52.88
N VAL A 211 13.70 5.11 -52.18
CA VAL A 211 13.64 6.47 -52.71
C VAL A 211 15.04 6.97 -53.03
N GLN A 212 16.02 6.79 -52.13
CA GLN A 212 17.41 7.18 -52.37
C GLN A 212 18.01 6.47 -53.59
N SER A 213 17.78 5.15 -53.71
CA SER A 213 18.24 4.35 -54.84
C SER A 213 17.59 4.78 -56.15
N MET A 214 16.27 5.06 -56.14
CA MET A 214 15.54 5.53 -57.31
C MET A 214 16.04 6.91 -57.77
N GLN A 215 16.22 7.85 -56.84
CA GLN A 215 16.76 9.18 -57.14
C GLN A 215 18.14 9.08 -57.77
N LYS A 216 19.04 8.27 -57.20
CA LYS A 216 20.38 8.06 -57.76
C LYS A 216 20.35 7.50 -59.17
N LYS A 217 19.46 6.53 -59.45
CA LYS A 217 19.28 5.97 -60.80
C LYS A 217 18.73 7.00 -61.78
N ALA A 218 17.74 7.80 -61.36
CA ALA A 218 17.17 8.86 -62.18
C ALA A 218 18.22 9.93 -62.52
N GLU A 219 19.02 10.35 -61.53
CA GLU A 219 20.13 11.30 -61.70
C GLU A 219 21.18 10.76 -62.70
N GLN A 220 21.59 9.50 -62.55
CA GLN A 220 22.53 8.84 -63.46
C GLN A 220 21.99 8.76 -64.89
N GLN A 221 20.72 8.39 -65.04
CA GLN A 221 20.06 8.33 -66.34
C GLN A 221 19.98 9.72 -66.97
N HIS A 222 19.56 10.73 -66.21
CA HIS A 222 19.48 12.11 -66.67
C HIS A 222 20.85 12.63 -67.12
N GLN A 223 21.91 12.39 -66.35
CA GLN A 223 23.28 12.78 -66.74
C GLN A 223 23.73 12.06 -68.01
N SER A 224 23.41 10.78 -68.17
CA SER A 224 23.73 10.05 -69.40
C SER A 224 22.98 10.62 -70.60
N ASP A 225 21.70 10.94 -70.44
CA ASP A 225 20.86 11.47 -71.51
C ASP A 225 21.29 12.89 -71.92
N LEU A 226 21.66 13.73 -70.94
CA LEU A 226 22.24 15.04 -71.19
C LEU A 226 23.51 14.93 -72.03
N ARG A 227 24.48 14.08 -71.62
CA ARG A 227 25.72 13.87 -72.39
C ARG A 227 25.44 13.34 -73.79
N ASN A 228 24.51 12.39 -73.93
CA ASN A 228 24.12 11.87 -75.23
C ASN A 228 23.50 12.96 -76.13
N SER A 229 22.69 13.85 -75.55
CA SER A 229 22.10 14.98 -76.24
C SER A 229 23.16 16.02 -76.67
N GLU A 230 24.09 16.38 -75.77
CA GLU A 230 25.20 17.28 -76.06
C GLU A 230 26.06 16.77 -77.23
N VAL A 231 26.42 15.49 -77.22
CA VAL A 231 27.17 14.86 -78.31
C VAL A 231 26.40 14.92 -79.63
N LYS A 232 25.08 14.70 -79.63
CA LYS A 232 24.24 14.82 -80.84
C LYS A 232 24.17 16.27 -81.33
N GLN A 233 24.02 17.24 -80.43
CA GLN A 233 23.99 18.66 -80.78
C GLN A 233 25.31 19.09 -81.44
N LEU A 234 26.44 18.68 -80.87
CA LEU A 234 27.77 18.96 -81.44
C LEU A 234 27.89 18.38 -82.85
N ARG A 235 27.50 17.12 -83.07
CA ARG A 235 27.52 16.49 -84.41
C ARG A 235 26.64 17.23 -85.42
N LEU A 236 25.41 17.56 -85.06
CA LEU A 236 24.50 18.31 -85.94
C LEU A 236 25.04 19.71 -86.24
N GLN A 237 25.72 20.34 -85.29
CA GLN A 237 26.33 21.65 -85.48
C GLN A 237 27.55 21.58 -86.39
N GLU A 238 28.38 20.54 -86.28
CA GLU A 238 29.48 20.25 -87.20
C GLU A 238 28.95 19.99 -88.62
N GLU A 239 27.94 19.13 -88.78
CA GLU A 239 27.29 18.86 -90.06
C GLU A 239 26.69 20.14 -90.68
N ALA A 240 26.00 20.96 -89.88
CA ALA A 240 25.45 22.23 -90.35
C ALA A 240 26.54 23.19 -90.83
N ASN A 241 27.67 23.26 -90.11
CA ASN A 241 28.82 24.09 -90.51
C ASN A 241 29.47 23.56 -91.80
N GLN A 242 29.62 22.24 -91.95
CA GLN A 242 30.12 21.62 -93.17
C GLN A 242 29.21 21.92 -94.37
N LEU A 243 27.89 21.78 -94.21
CA LEU A 243 26.92 22.08 -95.26
C LEU A 243 26.93 23.57 -95.65
N ARG A 244 27.07 24.48 -94.67
CA ARG A 244 27.24 25.91 -94.95
C ARG A 244 28.49 26.17 -95.78
N ALA A 245 29.63 25.60 -95.41
CA ALA A 245 30.88 25.74 -96.17
C ALA A 245 30.75 25.16 -97.60
N GLN A 246 30.06 24.03 -97.77
CA GLN A 246 29.76 23.46 -99.09
C GLN A 246 28.89 24.39 -99.94
N LEU A 247 27.84 24.98 -99.36
CA LEU A 247 26.98 25.94 -100.04
C LEU A 247 27.74 27.21 -100.45
N GLU A 248 28.59 27.75 -99.58
CA GLU A 248 29.43 28.91 -99.90
C GLU A 248 30.39 28.63 -101.06
N ASN A 249 31.03 27.45 -101.05
CA ASN A 249 31.90 27.02 -102.13
C ASN A 249 31.13 26.88 -103.46
N LEU A 250 29.98 26.20 -103.46
CA LEU A 250 29.13 26.07 -104.65
C LEU A 250 28.64 27.43 -105.15
N ALA A 251 28.29 28.35 -104.26
CA ALA A 251 27.91 29.71 -104.60
C ALA A 251 29.08 30.47 -105.25
N ALA A 252 30.30 30.33 -104.73
CA ALA A 252 31.50 30.92 -105.30
C ALA A 252 31.80 30.36 -106.71
N GLN A 253 31.78 29.04 -106.88
CA GLN A 253 31.95 28.38 -108.18
C GLN A 253 30.89 28.83 -109.19
N ASN A 254 29.63 28.97 -108.78
CA ASN A 254 28.57 29.48 -109.64
C ASN A 254 28.77 30.95 -110.01
N ARG A 255 29.24 31.80 -109.09
CA ARG A 255 29.59 33.19 -109.40
C ARG A 255 30.70 33.24 -110.46
N GLU A 256 31.74 32.42 -110.31
CA GLU A 256 32.84 32.30 -111.28
C GLU A 256 32.37 31.78 -112.65
N ARG A 257 31.52 30.75 -112.68
CA ARG A 257 30.88 30.28 -113.92
C ARG A 257 30.03 31.36 -114.59
N ARG A 258 29.31 32.17 -113.80
CA ARG A 258 28.52 33.28 -114.33
C ARG A 258 29.40 34.41 -114.88
N THR A 259 30.51 34.76 -114.22
CA THR A 259 31.44 35.79 -114.72
C THR A 259 32.16 35.33 -115.98
N THR A 260 32.61 34.08 -116.03
CA THR A 260 33.21 33.49 -117.23
C THR A 260 32.22 33.41 -118.40
N LEU A 261 30.97 33.02 -118.17
CA LEU A 261 29.94 33.05 -119.22
C LEU A 261 29.62 34.48 -119.68
N ARG A 262 29.50 35.45 -118.76
CA ARG A 262 29.28 36.87 -119.13
C ARG A 262 30.42 37.42 -119.98
N THR A 263 31.67 37.17 -119.59
CA THR A 263 32.84 37.63 -120.37
C THR A 263 32.89 36.97 -121.75
N ARG A 264 32.54 35.68 -121.86
CA ARG A 264 32.40 35.01 -123.16
C ARG A 264 31.27 35.60 -124.00
N ASN A 265 30.12 35.88 -123.39
CA ASN A 265 28.97 36.48 -124.08
C ASN A 265 29.34 37.87 -124.60
N SER A 266 29.94 38.74 -123.78
CA SER A 266 30.39 40.06 -124.23
C SER A 266 31.42 39.99 -125.36
N LYS A 267 32.31 38.99 -125.37
CA LYS A 267 33.22 38.77 -126.50
C LYS A 267 32.47 38.42 -127.79
N LEU A 268 31.53 37.47 -127.72
CA LEU A 268 30.69 37.10 -128.87
C LEU A 268 29.83 38.28 -129.36
N GLU A 269 29.25 39.04 -128.44
CA GLU A 269 28.51 40.28 -128.76
C GLU A 269 29.40 41.27 -129.50
N THR A 270 30.64 41.50 -129.04
CA THR A 270 31.59 42.36 -129.77
C THR A 270 32.00 41.79 -131.13
N GLU A 271 32.12 40.48 -131.29
CA GLU A 271 32.41 39.83 -132.58
C GLU A 271 31.25 39.99 -133.56
N ILE A 272 30.01 39.81 -133.09
CA ILE A 272 28.79 40.05 -133.89
C ILE A 272 28.71 41.53 -134.30
N GLU A 273 28.93 42.45 -133.37
CA GLU A 273 28.95 43.90 -133.66
C GLU A 273 30.00 44.22 -134.72
N ASN A 274 31.20 43.63 -134.62
CA ASN A 274 32.25 43.78 -135.63
C ASN A 274 31.83 43.20 -137.00
N TRP A 275 31.10 42.07 -137.04
CA TRP A 275 30.57 41.53 -138.29
C TRP A 275 29.48 42.41 -138.89
N ILE A 276 28.59 42.97 -138.07
CA ILE A 276 27.58 43.95 -138.50
C ILE A 276 28.28 45.18 -139.08
N GLN A 277 29.24 45.76 -138.36
CA GLN A 277 30.01 46.92 -138.84
C GLN A 277 30.74 46.65 -140.16
N LYS A 278 31.35 45.45 -140.32
CA LYS A 278 31.96 45.03 -141.59
C LYS A 278 30.92 44.94 -142.71
N TYR A 279 29.77 44.35 -142.44
CA TYR A 279 28.68 44.28 -143.40
C TYR A 279 28.18 45.69 -143.77
N ASP A 280 27.95 46.57 -142.79
CA ASP A 280 27.51 47.94 -143.01
C ASP A 280 28.52 48.77 -143.80
N THR A 281 29.84 48.57 -143.58
CA THR A 281 30.88 49.21 -144.39
C THR A 281 30.95 48.66 -145.81
N GLU A 282 30.82 47.35 -146.00
CA GLU A 282 30.75 46.72 -147.33
C GLU A 282 29.47 47.11 -148.11
N MET A 283 28.36 47.32 -147.41
CA MET A 283 27.08 47.73 -148.00
C MET A 283 26.99 49.24 -148.23
N GLY A 284 27.57 50.05 -147.35
CA GLY A 284 27.72 51.50 -147.54
C GLY A 284 28.67 51.88 -148.68
N GLY A 285 29.62 50.99 -149.02
CA GLY A 285 30.47 51.12 -150.21
C GLY A 285 29.81 50.71 -151.53
N LYS A 286 28.57 50.20 -151.51
CA LYS A 286 27.79 49.83 -152.71
C LYS A 286 26.65 50.82 -153.05
N GLN A 287 26.65 52.01 -152.43
CA GLN A 287 25.83 53.17 -152.80
C GLN A 287 26.67 54.25 -153.45
#